data_AF-A0A2V5TF29-F1
#
_entry.id   AF-A0A2V5TF29-F1
#
_cell.length_a   1.000
_cell.length_b   1.000
_cell.length_c   1.000
_cell.angle_alpha   90.00
_cell.angle_beta   90.00
_cell.angle_gamma   90.00
#
_symmetry.space_group_name_H-M   'P 1'
#
loop_
_entity.id
_entity.type
_entity.pdbx_description
1 polymer ?
#
loop_
_entity_poly.entity_id
_entity_poly.type
_entity_poly.pdbx_seq_one_letter_code
_entity_poly.pdbx_strand_id
1 'polypeptide(L)'
;FQTWTERYRNQQPKFKFKIINDGSKSDDDKLGAIGDINFVVTREKLTESDLLIVAGDNLFSESLAGFVDSAKKADATVAVYDVGDAEAIKKYGNIAIDPDGVITHFEEKPEKPRSTLAAIALYYYSPK
;
A
#
# COMPACT_ATOMS: atom_id res chain seq x y z
N PHE A 1 -9.53 13.66 12.57
CA PHE A 1 -9.48 12.19 12.67
C PHE A 1 -9.96 11.63 14.01
N GLN A 2 -9.51 12.13 15.18
CA GLN A 2 -9.92 11.59 16.50
C GLN A 2 -11.46 11.56 16.69
N THR A 3 -12.12 12.71 16.48
CA THR A 3 -13.59 12.81 16.54
C THR A 3 -14.30 11.85 15.58
N TRP A 4 -13.72 11.63 14.38
CA TRP A 4 -14.27 10.67 13.43
C TRP A 4 -14.16 9.24 13.96
N THR A 5 -13.01 8.86 14.54
CA THR A 5 -12.81 7.53 15.11
C THR A 5 -13.72 7.25 16.30
N GLU A 6 -13.92 8.22 17.20
CA GLU A 6 -14.87 8.09 18.32
C GLU A 6 -16.29 7.83 17.82
N ARG A 7 -16.76 8.64 16.86
CA ARG A 7 -18.08 8.45 16.25
C ARG A 7 -18.21 7.10 15.55
N TYR A 8 -17.18 6.71 14.79
CA TYR A 8 -17.22 5.46 14.02
C TYR A 8 -17.22 4.23 14.93
N ARG A 9 -16.43 4.22 16.00
CA ARG A 9 -16.42 3.12 16.99
C ARG A 9 -17.80 2.92 17.64
N ASN A 10 -18.53 4.00 17.92
CA ASN A 10 -19.88 3.90 18.48
C ASN A 10 -20.87 3.24 17.51
N GLN A 11 -20.67 3.44 16.20
CA GLN A 11 -21.51 2.85 15.16
C GLN A 11 -21.07 1.43 14.77
N GLN A 12 -19.77 1.13 14.89
CA GLN A 12 -19.14 -0.09 14.38
C GLN A 12 -18.16 -0.68 15.41
N PRO A 13 -18.66 -1.18 16.56
CA PRO A 13 -17.82 -1.56 17.70
C PRO A 13 -16.91 -2.77 17.42
N LYS A 14 -17.19 -3.54 16.35
CA LYS A 14 -16.36 -4.69 15.93
C LYS A 14 -15.01 -4.25 15.36
N PHE A 15 -14.93 -3.07 14.78
CA PHE A 15 -13.70 -2.58 14.15
C PHE A 15 -12.83 -1.83 15.16
N LYS A 16 -11.60 -2.29 15.32
CA LYS A 16 -10.60 -1.65 16.18
C LYS A 16 -9.75 -0.71 15.33
N PHE A 17 -9.81 0.57 15.65
CA PHE A 17 -9.01 1.60 14.98
C PHE A 17 -7.98 2.15 15.94
N LYS A 18 -6.79 2.50 15.45
CA LYS A 18 -5.83 3.32 16.17
C LYS A 18 -5.34 4.40 15.23
N ILE A 19 -5.47 5.67 15.63
CA ILE A 19 -4.87 6.78 14.90
C ILE A 19 -3.46 6.95 15.45
N ILE A 20 -2.49 6.92 14.54
CA ILE A 20 -1.09 7.21 14.82
C ILE A 20 -0.74 8.46 14.02
N ASN A 21 -0.15 9.43 14.69
CA ASN A 21 0.33 10.68 14.11
C ASN A 21 1.84 10.73 14.38
N ASP A 22 2.63 10.92 13.33
CA ASP A 22 4.09 11.05 13.35
C ASP A 22 4.54 12.37 14.00
N GLY A 23 3.64 13.36 14.05
CA GLY A 23 3.84 14.65 14.70
C GLY A 23 4.38 15.73 13.77
N SER A 24 4.55 15.42 12.48
CA SER A 24 5.02 16.36 11.47
C SER A 24 4.05 17.51 11.28
N LYS A 25 4.59 18.71 11.04
CA LYS A 25 3.83 19.97 10.95
C LYS A 25 4.10 20.72 9.65
N SER A 26 5.09 20.30 8.87
CA SER A 26 5.42 20.90 7.59
C SER A 26 5.91 19.85 6.60
N ASP A 27 6.18 20.27 5.36
CA ASP A 27 6.79 19.40 4.38
C ASP A 27 8.27 19.10 4.66
N ASP A 28 8.93 19.95 5.46
CA ASP A 28 10.36 19.80 5.79
C ASP A 28 10.60 18.74 6.88
N ASP A 29 9.60 18.46 7.72
CA ASP A 29 9.68 17.50 8.82
C ASP A 29 8.89 16.21 8.58
N LYS A 30 8.30 16.02 7.39
CA LYS A 30 7.58 14.78 7.04
C LYS A 30 8.54 13.61 6.86
N LEU A 31 8.12 12.45 7.33
CA LEU A 31 8.86 11.19 7.13
C LEU A 31 8.67 10.63 5.71
N GLY A 32 7.60 11.05 5.03
CA GLY A 32 7.13 10.48 3.78
C GLY A 32 6.50 9.09 3.98
N ALA A 33 5.86 8.55 2.94
CA ALA A 33 5.04 7.34 3.06
C ALA A 33 5.80 6.12 3.65
N ILE A 34 7.02 5.87 3.19
CA ILE A 34 7.85 4.77 3.71
C ILE A 34 8.25 5.03 5.18
N GLY A 35 8.58 6.28 5.51
CA GLY A 35 8.93 6.67 6.87
C GLY A 35 7.76 6.54 7.84
N ASP A 36 6.55 6.91 7.42
CA ASP A 36 5.31 6.73 8.18
C ASP A 36 4.98 5.26 8.42
N ILE A 37 5.12 4.42 7.40
CA ILE A 37 4.95 2.96 7.53
C ILE A 37 5.94 2.43 8.57
N ASN A 38 7.22 2.77 8.46
CA ASN A 38 8.25 2.32 9.39
C ASN A 38 8.00 2.84 10.83
N PHE A 39 7.54 4.08 10.97
CA PHE A 39 7.17 4.68 12.24
C PHE A 39 6.06 3.88 12.93
N VAL A 40 4.99 3.52 12.20
CA VAL A 40 3.89 2.71 12.72
C VAL A 40 4.37 1.30 13.08
N VAL A 41 5.06 0.61 12.18
CA VAL A 41 5.54 -0.76 12.39
C VAL A 41 6.44 -0.86 13.62
N THR A 42 7.37 0.08 13.78
CA THR A 42 8.30 0.11 14.91
C THR A 42 7.57 0.44 16.22
N ARG A 43 6.75 1.50 16.22
CA ARG A 43 6.02 1.97 17.41
C ARG A 43 5.06 0.92 17.95
N GLU A 44 4.38 0.21 17.06
CA GLU A 44 3.36 -0.79 17.40
C GLU A 44 3.91 -2.22 17.46
N LYS A 45 5.21 -2.42 17.23
CA LYS A 45 5.91 -3.72 17.26
C LYS A 45 5.29 -4.76 16.33
N LEU A 46 5.07 -4.36 15.07
CA LEU A 46 4.37 -5.17 14.07
C LEU A 46 5.29 -5.97 13.14
N THR A 47 6.58 -6.09 13.46
CA THR A 47 7.56 -6.80 12.59
C THR A 47 7.23 -8.27 12.39
N GLU A 48 6.58 -8.90 13.39
CA GLU A 48 6.17 -10.31 13.37
C GLU A 48 4.71 -10.50 12.95
N SER A 49 4.06 -9.45 12.41
CA SER A 49 2.66 -9.48 12.01
C SER A 49 2.52 -9.50 10.50
N ASP A 50 1.47 -10.17 10.01
CA ASP A 50 0.99 -9.96 8.64
C ASP A 50 0.49 -8.52 8.49
N LEU A 51 0.97 -7.81 7.47
CA LEU A 51 0.64 -6.41 7.24
C LEU A 51 0.00 -6.20 5.87
N LEU A 52 -1.25 -5.74 5.86
CA LEU A 52 -1.88 -5.15 4.69
C LEU A 52 -1.76 -3.62 4.79
N ILE A 53 -1.03 -3.01 3.87
CA ILE A 53 -0.80 -1.57 3.82
C ILE A 53 -1.56 -1.01 2.63
N VAL A 54 -2.39 0.00 2.87
CA VAL A 54 -3.24 0.62 1.86
C VAL A 54 -3.07 2.13 1.94
N ALA A 55 -2.76 2.79 0.82
CA ALA A 55 -2.83 4.24 0.75
C ALA A 55 -4.27 4.72 0.95
N GLY A 56 -4.47 5.68 1.85
CA GLY A 56 -5.80 6.08 2.32
C GLY A 56 -6.67 6.81 1.29
N ASP A 57 -6.08 7.19 0.15
CA ASP A 57 -6.73 7.84 -0.98
C ASP A 57 -7.16 6.87 -2.10
N ASN A 58 -6.84 5.57 -1.97
CA ASN A 58 -7.29 4.56 -2.91
C ASN A 58 -8.73 4.11 -2.62
N LEU A 59 -9.56 4.04 -3.67
CA LEU A 59 -10.90 3.46 -3.64
C LEU A 59 -10.93 2.17 -4.47
N PHE A 60 -11.36 1.08 -3.86
CA PHE A 60 -11.48 -0.23 -4.49
C PHE A 60 -12.94 -0.60 -4.68
N SER A 61 -13.31 -1.01 -5.89
CA SER A 61 -14.65 -1.54 -6.19
C SER A 61 -14.80 -3.03 -5.86
N GLU A 62 -13.68 -3.74 -5.76
CA GLU A 62 -13.64 -5.18 -5.50
C GLU A 62 -13.08 -5.51 -4.13
N SER A 63 -13.40 -6.72 -3.65
CA SER A 63 -12.86 -7.24 -2.39
C SER A 63 -11.36 -7.52 -2.52
N LEU A 64 -10.58 -7.10 -1.52
CA LEU A 64 -9.15 -7.40 -1.43
C LEU A 64 -8.84 -8.83 -0.95
N ALA A 65 -9.86 -9.63 -0.63
CA ALA A 65 -9.66 -10.98 -0.09
C ALA A 65 -8.83 -11.87 -1.04
N GLY A 66 -9.14 -11.87 -2.33
CA GLY A 66 -8.38 -12.65 -3.33
C GLY A 66 -6.93 -12.20 -3.46
N PHE A 67 -6.67 -10.89 -3.34
CA PHE A 67 -5.32 -10.35 -3.29
C PHE A 67 -4.56 -10.88 -2.06
N VAL A 68 -5.15 -10.78 -0.87
CA VAL A 68 -4.53 -11.25 0.38
C VAL A 68 -4.25 -12.75 0.34
N ASP A 69 -5.18 -13.56 -0.18
CA ASP A 69 -5.00 -15.01 -0.28
C ASP A 69 -3.86 -15.39 -1.24
N SER A 70 -3.67 -14.61 -2.31
CA SER A 70 -2.52 -14.78 -3.19
C SER A 70 -1.22 -14.31 -2.55
N ALA A 71 -1.25 -13.16 -1.86
CA ALA A 71 -0.08 -12.49 -1.33
C ALA A 71 0.61 -13.26 -0.19
N LYS A 72 -0.13 -14.06 0.58
CA LYS A 72 0.39 -14.95 1.63
C LYS A 72 1.41 -16.00 1.15
N LYS A 73 1.54 -16.18 -0.16
CA LYS A 73 2.49 -17.14 -0.76
C LYS A 73 3.89 -16.56 -0.94
N ALA A 74 4.10 -15.29 -0.60
CA ALA A 74 5.37 -14.59 -0.70
C ALA A 74 5.62 -13.70 0.52
N ASP A 75 6.90 -13.36 0.75
CA ASP A 75 7.32 -12.45 1.82
C ASP A 75 6.76 -11.03 1.63
N ALA A 76 6.69 -10.58 0.37
CA ALA A 76 6.18 -9.27 0.00
C ALA A 76 5.42 -9.37 -1.33
N THR A 77 4.26 -8.71 -1.39
CA THR A 77 3.46 -8.61 -2.61
C THR A 77 2.94 -7.18 -2.73
N VAL A 78 2.97 -6.63 -3.94
CA VAL A 78 2.31 -5.36 -4.29
C VAL A 78 1.16 -5.67 -5.23
N ALA A 79 0.01 -5.02 -5.03
CA ALA A 79 -1.08 -5.13 -5.98
C ALA A 79 -0.76 -4.36 -7.25
N VAL A 80 -1.23 -4.88 -8.37
CA VAL A 80 -0.95 -4.36 -9.69
C VAL A 80 -2.26 -4.07 -10.39
N TYR A 81 -2.31 -2.96 -11.10
CA TYR A 81 -3.42 -2.60 -11.96
C TYR A 81 -2.91 -2.40 -13.39
N ASP A 82 -3.56 -3.04 -14.36
CA ASP A 82 -3.29 -2.78 -15.77
C ASP A 82 -4.03 -1.52 -16.21
N VAL A 83 -3.27 -0.45 -16.47
CA VAL A 83 -3.81 0.82 -16.94
C VAL A 83 -4.33 0.71 -18.38
N GLY A 84 -3.79 -0.23 -19.16
CA GLY A 84 -4.13 -0.43 -20.57
C GLY A 84 -3.67 0.68 -21.52
N ASP A 85 -3.11 1.78 -21.01
CA ASP A 85 -2.69 2.96 -21.79
C ASP A 85 -1.24 3.35 -21.49
N ALA A 86 -0.43 3.43 -22.56
CA ALA A 86 1.01 3.65 -22.50
C ALA A 86 1.42 5.09 -22.14
N GLU A 87 0.53 6.08 -22.28
CA GLU A 87 0.81 7.45 -21.86
C GLU A 87 0.34 7.70 -20.42
N ALA A 88 -0.80 7.15 -20.03
CA ALA A 88 -1.32 7.22 -18.69
C ALA A 88 -0.41 6.52 -17.68
N ILE A 89 0.18 5.38 -18.05
CA ILE A 89 1.09 4.63 -17.18
C ILE A 89 2.33 5.43 -16.75
N LYS A 90 2.77 6.42 -17.54
CA LYS A 90 3.92 7.29 -17.23
C LYS A 90 3.72 8.16 -15.98
N LYS A 91 2.51 8.19 -15.42
CA LYS A 91 2.18 8.93 -14.19
C LYS A 91 2.34 8.10 -12.92
N TYR A 92 2.59 6.79 -13.06
CA TYR A 92 2.59 5.81 -11.97
C TYR A 92 3.90 5.03 -11.90
N GLY A 93 4.03 4.19 -10.87
CA GLY A 93 5.10 3.19 -10.76
C GLY A 93 4.88 2.06 -11.76
N ASN A 94 5.53 2.14 -12.93
CA ASN A 94 5.45 1.12 -13.95
C ASN A 94 6.31 -0.09 -13.58
N ILE A 95 5.74 -1.28 -13.74
CA ILE A 95 6.45 -2.53 -13.46
C ILE A 95 6.52 -3.45 -14.66
N ALA A 96 7.50 -4.34 -14.68
CA ALA A 96 7.48 -5.52 -15.53
C ALA A 96 7.55 -6.76 -14.64
N ILE A 97 6.86 -7.82 -15.05
CA ILE A 97 6.84 -9.11 -14.36
C ILE A 97 7.31 -10.22 -15.29
N ASP A 98 7.88 -11.28 -14.72
CA ASP A 98 8.14 -12.52 -15.45
C ASP A 98 6.88 -13.42 -15.50
N PRO A 99 6.93 -14.58 -16.17
CA PRO A 99 5.78 -15.50 -16.24
C PRO A 99 5.29 -16.05 -14.90
N ASP A 100 6.14 -16.03 -13.87
CA ASP A 100 5.81 -16.50 -12.51
C ASP A 100 5.23 -15.36 -11.64
N GLY A 101 5.09 -14.16 -12.19
CA GLY A 101 4.53 -12.99 -11.51
C GLY A 101 5.54 -12.24 -10.64
N VAL A 102 6.83 -12.53 -10.78
CA VAL A 102 7.89 -11.83 -10.03
C VAL A 102 8.22 -10.52 -10.73
N ILE A 103 8.31 -9.44 -9.96
CA ILE A 103 8.70 -8.11 -10.47
C ILE A 103 10.17 -8.15 -10.89
N THR A 104 10.41 -7.88 -12.17
CA THR A 104 11.75 -7.81 -12.78
C THR A 104 12.19 -6.37 -13.05
N HIS A 105 11.25 -5.42 -13.08
CA HIS A 105 11.51 -3.99 -13.23
C HIS A 105 10.48 -3.19 -12.43
N PHE A 106 10.93 -2.12 -11.80
CA PHE A 106 10.07 -1.13 -11.13
C PHE A 106 10.67 0.25 -11.37
N GLU A 107 9.89 1.15 -11.95
CA GLU A 107 10.32 2.52 -12.21
C GLU A 107 9.17 3.51 -11.99
N GLU A 108 9.42 4.52 -11.17
CA GLU A 108 8.44 5.57 -10.89
C GLU A 108 8.42 6.59 -12.03
N LYS A 109 7.24 6.75 -12.66
CA LYS A 109 7.00 7.73 -13.72
C LYS A 109 7.99 7.62 -14.90
N PRO A 110 8.04 6.46 -15.58
CA PRO A 110 9.01 6.23 -16.64
C PRO A 110 8.74 7.13 -17.84
N GLU A 111 9.80 7.60 -18.51
CA GLU A 111 9.66 8.24 -19.82
C GLU A 111 9.27 7.22 -20.91
N LYS A 112 9.78 5.99 -20.79
CA LYS A 112 9.56 4.87 -21.72
C LYS A 112 9.11 3.63 -20.94
N PRO A 113 7.80 3.46 -20.70
CA PRO A 113 7.28 2.34 -19.91
C PRO A 113 7.55 1.00 -20.60
N ARG A 114 7.76 -0.04 -19.79
CA ARG A 114 8.02 -1.42 -20.26
C ARG A 114 6.75 -2.27 -20.34
N SER A 115 5.66 -1.80 -19.74
CA SER A 115 4.34 -2.41 -19.75
C SER A 115 3.27 -1.35 -19.48
N THR A 116 2.00 -1.74 -19.42
CA THR A 116 0.90 -0.91 -18.92
C THR A 116 0.54 -1.18 -17.45
N LEU A 117 1.32 -2.03 -16.77
CA LEU A 117 1.11 -2.41 -15.38
C LEU A 117 1.62 -1.32 -14.43
N ALA A 118 0.74 -0.85 -13.55
CA ALA A 118 1.05 0.04 -12.45
C ALA A 118 1.07 -0.74 -11.14
N ALA A 119 2.14 -0.62 -10.37
CA ALA A 119 2.09 -0.93 -8.95
C ALA A 119 1.22 0.12 -8.26
N ILE A 120 0.13 -0.32 -7.63
CA ILE A 120 -0.71 0.55 -6.83
C ILE A 120 -0.28 0.44 -5.37
N ALA A 121 -0.50 1.51 -4.59
CA ALA A 121 -0.07 1.59 -3.19
C ALA A 121 -0.94 0.71 -2.26
N LEU A 122 -0.93 -0.59 -2.52
CA LEU A 122 -1.55 -1.68 -1.79
C LEU A 122 -0.51 -2.79 -1.69
N TYR A 123 0.01 -2.99 -0.49
CA TYR A 123 1.10 -3.92 -0.21
C TYR A 123 0.67 -4.94 0.83
N TYR A 124 1.22 -6.14 0.71
CA TYR A 124 1.14 -7.17 1.72
C TYR A 124 2.55 -7.60 2.10
N TYR A 125 2.82 -7.67 3.40
CA TYR A 125 4.06 -8.21 3.95
C TYR A 125 3.73 -9.37 4.89
N SER A 126 4.36 -10.52 4.64
CA SER A 126 4.35 -11.67 5.55
C SER A 126 5.61 -11.59 6.43
N PRO A 127 5.51 -11.86 7.75
CA PRO A 127 6.69 -12.03 8.57
C PRO A 127 7.47 -13.28 8.11
N LYS A 128 8.80 -13.25 8.27
CA LYS A 128 9.68 -14.38 7.93
C LYS A 128 9.66 -15.48 8.99
#